data_AF-A0A949BGE7-F1
#
_entry.id   AF-A0A949BGE7-F1
#
_cell.length_a   1.000
_cell.length_b   1.000
_cell.length_c   1.000
_cell.angle_alpha   90.00
_cell.angle_beta   90.00
_cell.angle_gamma   90.00
#
_symmetry.space_group_name_H-M   'P 1'
#
loop_
_entity.id
_entity.type
_entity.pdbx_description
1 polymer ?
#
loop_
_entity_poly.entity_id
_entity_poly.type
_entity_poly.pdbx_seq_one_letter_code
_entity_poly.pdbx_strand_id
1 'polypeptide(L)' 'SVREKEILILRYGLDDGTFRTLEETAKNFKISRERVRQIENNALKKLRTYMKEADK' A
#
# COMPACT_ATOMS: atom_id res chain seq x y z
N SER A 1 -4.60 -3.73 8.18
CA SER A 1 -5.98 -3.42 8.59
C SER A 1 -6.85 -3.17 7.35
N VAL A 2 -8.17 -3.05 7.48
CA VAL A 2 -9.07 -2.68 6.36
C VAL A 2 -8.62 -1.37 5.70
N ARG A 3 -8.32 -0.33 6.50
CA ARG A 3 -7.83 0.96 6.01
C ARG A 3 -6.49 0.89 5.29
N GLU A 4 -5.53 0.08 5.76
CA GLU A 4 -4.25 -0.11 5.06
C GLU A 4 -4.43 -0.82 3.71
N LYS A 5 -5.38 -1.75 3.62
CA LYS A 5 -5.73 -2.42 2.36
C LYS A 5 -6.32 -1.42 1.36
N GLU A 6 -7.25 -0.57 1.78
CA GLU A 6 -7.83 0.49 0.94
C GLU A 6 -6.77 1.48 0.43
N ILE A 7 -5.84 1.87 1.30
CA ILE A 7 -4.70 2.73 0.91
C ILE A 7 -3.87 2.07 -0.19
N LEU A 8 -3.59 0.77 -0.10
CA LEU A 8 -2.83 0.04 -1.12
C LEU A 8 -3.63 -0.15 -2.41
N ILE A 9 -4.93 -0.43 -2.32
CA ILE A 9 -5.81 -0.55 -3.50
C ILE A 9 -5.80 0.75 -4.30
N LEU A 10 -6.01 1.89 -3.63
CA LEU A 10 -5.98 3.19 -4.31
C LEU A 10 -4.58 3.50 -4.86
N ARG A 11 -3.52 3.22 -4.08
CA ARG A 11 -2.14 3.54 -4.45
C ARG A 11 -1.69 2.84 -5.72
N TYR A 12 -2.03 1.57 -5.85
CA TYR A 12 -1.63 0.71 -6.97
C TYR A 12 -2.71 0.55 -8.03
N GLY A 13 -3.83 1.28 -7.94
CA GLY A 13 -4.91 1.22 -8.91
C GLY A 13 -5.50 -0.19 -9.06
N LEU A 14 -5.61 -0.94 -7.96
CA LEU A 14 -6.04 -2.34 -8.02
C LEU A 14 -7.54 -2.51 -8.36
N ASP A 15 -8.29 -1.40 -8.36
CA ASP A 15 -9.72 -1.36 -8.68
C ASP A 15 -9.99 -0.54 -9.96
N ASP A 16 -9.36 0.63 -10.11
CA ASP A 16 -9.57 1.56 -11.24
C ASP A 16 -8.44 1.52 -12.30
N GLY A 17 -7.44 0.65 -12.14
CA GLY A 17 -6.28 0.54 -13.03
C GLY A 17 -5.32 1.73 -12.97
N THR A 18 -5.55 2.71 -12.08
CA THR A 18 -4.79 3.96 -12.10
C THR A 18 -3.96 4.14 -10.84
N PHE A 19 -2.64 4.18 -11.02
CA PHE A 19 -1.71 4.44 -9.93
C PHE A 19 -1.85 5.88 -9.42
N ARG A 20 -1.78 6.05 -8.09
CA ARG A 20 -1.73 7.37 -7.43
C ARG A 20 -0.40 7.57 -6.78
N THR A 21 0.17 8.75 -6.79
CA THR A 21 1.39 9.03 -6.02
C THR A 21 1.16 8.90 -4.50
N LEU A 22 2.24 8.83 -3.73
CA LEU A 22 2.16 8.90 -2.26
C LEU A 22 1.44 10.16 -1.78
N GLU A 23 1.64 11.27 -2.47
CA GLU A 23 1.05 12.57 -2.12
C GLU A 23 -0.46 12.60 -2.42
N GLU A 24 -0.88 12.12 -3.59
CA GLU A 24 -2.31 12.03 -3.94
C GLU A 24 -3.05 11.05 -3.03
N THR A 25 -2.42 9.93 -2.69
CA THR A 25 -2.98 8.95 -1.75
C THR A 25 -3.10 9.57 -0.36
N ALA A 26 -2.06 10.27 0.11
CA ALA A 26 -2.05 10.94 1.40
C ALA A 26 -3.17 11.99 1.52
N LYS A 27 -3.38 12.79 0.47
CA LYS A 27 -4.47 13.76 0.38
C LYS A 27 -5.85 13.11 0.46
N ASN A 28 -6.08 12.02 -0.29
CA ASN A 28 -7.36 11.29 -0.26
C ASN A 28 -7.70 10.74 1.13
N PHE A 29 -6.71 10.20 1.85
CA PHE A 29 -6.91 9.59 3.16
C PHE A 29 -6.69 10.54 4.36
N LYS A 30 -6.39 11.83 4.10
CA LYS A 30 -6.09 12.86 5.10
C LYS A 30 -5.00 12.44 6.08
N ILE A 31 -3.91 11.87 5.55
CA ILE A 31 -2.74 11.43 6.32
C ILE A 31 -1.46 12.03 5.73
N SER A 32 -0.33 11.87 6.40
CA SER A 32 0.95 12.30 5.86
C SER A 32 1.42 11.37 4.73
N ARG A 33 2.16 11.94 3.77
CA ARG A 33 2.89 11.19 2.74
C ARG A 33 3.77 10.08 3.33
N GLU A 34 4.43 10.39 4.45
CA GLU A 34 5.27 9.44 5.16
C GLU A 34 4.46 8.25 5.72
N ARG A 35 3.24 8.49 6.20
CA ARG A 35 2.38 7.40 6.66
C ARG A 35 2.03 6.43 5.52
N VAL A 36 1.75 6.94 4.32
CA VAL A 36 1.51 6.09 3.14
C VAL A 36 2.76 5.26 2.82
N ARG A 37 3.95 5.89 2.84
CA ARG A 37 5.23 5.20 2.61
C ARG A 37 5.49 4.07 3.63
N GLN A 38 5.19 4.30 4.90
CA GLN A 38 5.32 3.27 5.94
C GLN A 38 4.39 2.08 5.69
N ILE A 39 3.15 2.35 5.28
CA ILE A 39 2.16 1.31 4.97
C ILE A 39 2.64 0.48 3.77
N GLU A 40 3.11 1.10 2.69
CA GLU A 40 3.69 0.40 1.54
C GLU A 40 4.86 -0.51 1.96
N ASN A 41 5.84 0.02 2.69
CA ASN A 41 7.01 -0.77 3.11
C ASN A 41 6.62 -1.95 3.98
N ASN A 42 5.67 -1.77 4.91
CA ASN A 42 5.19 -2.84 5.76
C ASN A 42 4.45 -3.92 4.95
N ALA A 43 3.67 -3.52 3.95
CA ALA A 43 3.00 -4.47 3.06
C ALA A 43 3.99 -5.26 2.20
N LEU A 44 4.95 -4.58 1.56
CA LEU A 44 5.99 -5.21 0.76
C LEU A 44 6.86 -6.17 1.58
N LYS A 45 7.18 -5.79 2.83
CA LYS A 45 7.91 -6.67 3.75
C LYS A 45 7.13 -7.95 4.03
N LYS A 46 5.82 -7.86 4.31
CA LYS A 46 4.95 -9.03 4.53
C LYS A 46 4.87 -9.91 3.29
N LEU A 47 4.68 -9.33 2.12
CA LEU A 47 4.64 -10.08 0.84
C LEU A 47 5.94 -10.85 0.61
N ARG A 48 7.10 -10.24 0.84
CA ARG A 48 8.40 -10.91 0.74
C ARG A 48 8.52 -12.09 1.71
N THR A 49 7.99 -11.96 2.93
CA THR A 49 7.97 -13.07 3.90
C THR A 49 7.11 -14.22 3.38
N TYR A 50 5.89 -13.95 2.92
CA TYR A 50 4.99 -14.99 2.41
C TYR A 50 5.54 -15.70 1.16
N MET A 51 6.19 -14.98 0.25
CA MET A 51 6.83 -15.59 -0.92
C MET A 51 7.95 -16.57 -0.50
N LYS A 52 8.82 -16.16 0.44
CA LYS A 52 9.89 -17.04 0.96
C LYS A 52 9.36 -18.28 1.68
N GLU A 53 8.19 -18.19 2.30
CA GLU A 53 7.53 -19.33 2.95
C GLU A 53 6.90 -20.27 1.92
N ALA A 54 6.40 -19.76 0.79
CA ALA A 54 5.84 -20.56 -0.29
C ALA A 54 6.91 -21.30 -1.11
N ASP A 55 8.14 -20.78 -1.14
CA ASP A 55 9.29 -21.40 -1.83
C ASP A 55 9.97 -22.51 -0.99
N LYS A 56 9.52 -22.76 0.25
CA LYS A 56 9.99 -23.85 1.11
C LYS A 56 9.17 -25.11 0.91
#